data_AF-A0A165EFP8-F1
#
_entry.id   AF-A0A165EFP8-F1
#
_cell.length_a   1.000
_cell.length_b   1.000
_cell.length_c   1.000
_cell.angle_alpha   90.00
_cell.angle_beta   90.00
_cell.angle_gamma   90.00
#
_symmetry.space_group_name_H-M   'P 1'
#
loop_
_entity.id
_entity.type
_entity.pdbx_description
1 polymer ?
#
loop_
_entity_poly.entity_id
_entity_poly.type
_entity_poly.pdbx_seq_one_letter_code
_entity_poly.pdbx_strand_id
1 'polypeptide(L)'
;MLGKDNIAQLECIWEIIIQRLLLDPENVSLHDVAIVRWTVSLVANRAARLSGTAVAAILMQMGNAKLRGGAPALKENLIIGVDGSLIQHYPNFEAQLCSSLQSLVGEAVDKCVEIDLAKDRSDAGATLCALQAIKQGL
;
A
#
# COMPACT_ATOMS: atom_id res chain seq x y z
N MET A 1 20.23 -16.48 14.91
CA MET A 1 19.30 -17.18 15.82
C MET A 1 17.95 -16.48 15.72
N LEU A 2 16.89 -17.20 15.34
CA LEU A 2 15.54 -16.62 15.29
C LEU A 2 15.11 -16.27 16.73
N GLY A 3 14.71 -15.01 16.96
CA GLY A 3 14.18 -14.58 18.26
C GLY A 3 12.90 -15.33 18.62
N LYS A 4 12.62 -15.50 19.92
CA LYS A 4 11.44 -16.25 20.43
C LYS A 4 10.12 -15.77 19.82
N ASP A 5 9.98 -14.46 19.63
CA ASP A 5 8.78 -13.85 19.04
C ASP A 5 8.55 -14.28 17.59
N ASN A 6 9.63 -14.58 16.85
CA ASN A 6 9.55 -15.02 15.46
C ASN A 6 9.06 -16.47 15.34
N ILE A 7 9.39 -17.32 16.33
CA ILE A 7 8.94 -18.71 16.37
C ILE A 7 7.43 -18.75 16.65
N ALA A 8 6.95 -18.01 17.65
CA ALA A 8 5.52 -17.94 17.98
C ALA A 8 4.67 -17.42 16.80
N GLN A 9 5.19 -16.44 16.03
CA GLN A 9 4.52 -15.98 14.81
C GLN A 9 4.45 -17.07 13.73
N LEU A 10 5.53 -17.85 13.56
CA LEU A 10 5.54 -18.93 12.58
C LEU A 10 4.59 -20.06 12.99
N GLU A 11 4.48 -20.37 14.28
CA GLU A 11 3.50 -21.34 14.80
C GLU A 11 2.06 -20.88 14.54
N CYS A 12 1.76 -19.60 14.79
CA CYS A 12 0.44 -19.03 14.46
C CYS A 12 0.10 -19.15 12.96
N ILE A 13 1.06 -18.86 12.07
CA ILE A 13 0.85 -19.00 10.62
C ILE A 13 0.72 -20.48 10.23
N TRP A 14 1.50 -21.36 10.86
CA TRP A 14 1.44 -22.81 10.63
C TRP A 14 0.03 -23.36 10.90
N GLU A 15 -0.57 -23.00 12.03
CA GLU A 15 -1.94 -23.39 12.38
C GLU A 15 -2.95 -22.92 11.32
N ILE A 16 -2.84 -21.67 10.86
CA ILE A 16 -3.73 -21.11 9.83
C ILE A 16 -3.56 -21.88 8.52
N ILE A 17 -2.33 -22.19 8.11
CA ILE A 17 -2.06 -22.91 6.86
C ILE A 17 -2.70 -24.30 6.89
N ILE A 18 -2.50 -25.06 7.97
CA ILE A 18 -3.08 -26.39 8.12
C ILE A 18 -4.60 -26.34 8.13
N GLN A 19 -5.19 -25.44 8.92
CA GLN A 19 -6.64 -25.33 9.03
C GLN A 19 -7.31 -24.87 7.73
N ARG A 20 -6.69 -23.94 6.99
CA ARG A 20 -7.29 -23.34 5.79
C ARG A 20 -7.01 -24.13 4.52
N LEU A 21 -5.86 -24.80 4.45
CA LEU A 21 -5.47 -25.61 3.29
C LEU A 21 -5.73 -27.11 3.48
N LEU A 22 -6.22 -27.54 4.66
CA LEU A 22 -6.57 -28.92 4.98
C LEU A 22 -5.39 -29.88 4.77
N LEU A 23 -4.20 -29.46 5.24
CA LEU A 23 -2.96 -30.23 5.14
C LEU A 23 -2.70 -31.01 6.41
N ASP A 24 -2.12 -32.21 6.30
CA ASP A 24 -1.69 -32.95 7.47
C ASP A 24 -0.54 -32.22 8.18
N PRO A 25 -0.57 -32.07 9.52
CA PRO A 25 0.47 -31.40 10.28
C PRO A 25 1.88 -31.95 10.06
N GLU A 26 2.00 -33.25 9.80
CA GLU A 26 3.27 -33.93 9.55
C GLU A 26 3.93 -33.51 8.23
N ASN A 27 3.13 -32.98 7.29
CA ASN A 27 3.59 -32.58 5.95
C ASN A 27 4.00 -31.10 5.87
N VAL A 28 3.87 -30.33 6.95
CA VAL A 28 4.15 -28.89 6.96
C VAL A 28 5.19 -28.58 8.03
N SER A 29 6.40 -28.22 7.60
CA SER A 29 7.46 -27.79 8.52
C SER A 29 7.41 -26.29 8.80
N LEU A 30 8.02 -25.84 9.91
CA LEU A 30 8.21 -24.41 10.17
C LEU A 30 9.04 -23.69 9.08
N HIS A 31 9.88 -24.43 8.36
CA HIS A 31 10.63 -23.91 7.23
C HIS A 31 9.70 -23.57 6.05
N ASP A 32 8.73 -24.43 5.74
CA ASP A 32 7.74 -24.17 4.69
C ASP A 32 6.90 -22.93 5.02
N VAL A 33 6.52 -22.79 6.30
CA VAL A 33 5.78 -21.61 6.78
C VAL A 33 6.61 -20.34 6.64
N ALA A 34 7.92 -20.39 6.93
CA ALA A 34 8.81 -19.26 6.72
C ALA A 34 8.90 -18.87 5.24
N ILE A 35 8.95 -19.85 4.32
CA ILE A 35 8.92 -19.61 2.87
C ILE A 35 7.60 -18.96 2.45
N VAL A 36 6.46 -19.46 2.95
CA VAL A 36 5.14 -18.90 2.64
C VAL A 36 5.07 -17.44 3.10
N ARG A 37 5.44 -17.16 4.36
CA ARG A 37 5.48 -15.79 4.89
C ARG A 37 6.37 -14.88 4.06
N TRP A 38 7.56 -15.35 3.70
CA TRP A 38 8.49 -14.59 2.85
C TRP A 38 7.90 -14.30 1.47
N THR A 39 7.32 -15.31 0.83
CA THR A 39 6.69 -15.18 -0.49
C THR A 39 5.53 -14.17 -0.47
N VAL A 40 4.66 -14.25 0.54
CA VAL A 40 3.55 -13.29 0.72
C VAL A 40 4.08 -11.87 0.91
N SER A 41 5.15 -11.69 1.69
CA SER A 41 5.77 -10.37 1.87
C SER A 41 6.32 -9.80 0.56
N LEU A 42 6.89 -10.64 -0.33
CA LEU A 42 7.37 -10.21 -1.64
C LEU A 42 6.21 -9.75 -2.53
N VAL A 43 5.08 -10.46 -2.51
CA VAL A 43 3.89 -10.09 -3.28
C VAL A 43 3.34 -8.74 -2.81
N ALA A 44 3.23 -8.54 -1.51
CA ALA A 44 2.73 -7.28 -0.95
C ALA A 44 3.69 -6.11 -1.23
N ASN A 45 5.00 -6.31 -1.06
CA ASN A 45 6.01 -5.30 -1.37
C ASN A 45 5.99 -4.91 -2.86
N ARG A 46 5.80 -5.88 -3.75
CA ARG A 46 5.63 -5.61 -5.18
C ARG A 46 4.37 -4.78 -5.43
N ALA A 47 3.24 -5.14 -4.80
CA ALA A 47 1.99 -4.39 -4.94
C ALA A 47 2.14 -2.94 -4.48
N ALA A 48 2.75 -2.70 -3.32
CA ALA A 48 3.01 -1.36 -2.79
C ALA A 48 3.88 -0.51 -3.75
N ARG A 49 4.92 -1.12 -4.33
CA ARG A 49 5.80 -0.43 -5.30
C ARG A 49 5.09 -0.05 -6.60
N LEU A 50 4.25 -0.93 -7.12
CA LEU A 50 3.45 -0.63 -8.31
C LEU A 50 2.43 0.48 -8.03
N SER A 51 1.79 0.47 -6.86
CA SER A 51 0.90 1.56 -6.43
C SER A 51 1.64 2.89 -6.31
N GLY A 52 2.83 2.91 -5.70
CA GLY A 52 3.66 4.12 -5.63
C GLY A 52 4.08 4.64 -7.01
N THR A 53 4.29 3.74 -7.98
CA THR A 53 4.57 4.11 -9.38
C THR A 53 3.37 4.79 -10.05
N ALA A 54 2.15 4.29 -9.81
CA ALA A 54 0.94 4.92 -10.34
C ALA A 54 0.75 6.33 -9.76
N VAL A 55 0.96 6.51 -8.45
CA VAL A 55 0.93 7.82 -7.79
C VAL A 55 1.98 8.76 -8.41
N ALA A 56 3.22 8.29 -8.56
CA ALA A 56 4.30 9.07 -9.18
C ALA A 56 3.92 9.54 -10.60
N ALA A 57 3.30 8.66 -11.40
CA ALA A 57 2.85 9.00 -12.75
C ALA A 57 1.80 10.12 -12.76
N ILE A 58 0.84 10.08 -11.84
CA ILE A 58 -0.18 11.14 -11.71
C ILE A 58 0.47 12.46 -11.30
N LEU A 59 1.40 12.44 -10.32
CA LEU A 59 2.14 13.64 -9.92
C LEU A 59 2.92 14.24 -11.10
N MET A 60 3.58 13.40 -11.89
CA MET A 60 4.27 13.85 -13.10
C MET A 60 3.30 14.46 -14.12
N GLN A 61 2.15 13.83 -14.33
CA GLN A 61 1.13 14.32 -15.26
C GLN A 61 0.57 15.68 -14.84
N MET A 62 0.45 15.94 -13.54
CA MET A 62 0.01 17.24 -13.00
C MET A 62 1.12 18.30 -12.99
N GLY A 63 2.35 17.97 -13.41
CA GLY A 63 3.50 18.87 -13.36
C GLY A 63 4.11 19.03 -11.97
N ASN A 64 3.70 18.18 -11.02
CA ASN A 64 4.06 18.21 -9.60
C ASN A 64 5.29 17.36 -9.28
N ALA A 65 5.78 16.53 -10.22
CA ALA A 65 6.98 15.72 -10.01
C ALA A 65 7.78 15.52 -11.30
N LYS A 66 9.06 15.17 -11.16
CA LYS A 66 9.92 14.66 -12.22
C LYS A 66 10.66 13.44 -11.71
N LEU A 67 10.94 12.50 -12.61
CA LEU A 67 11.74 11.32 -12.28
C LEU A 67 13.12 11.73 -11.72
N ARG A 68 13.60 10.94 -10.77
CA ARG A 68 14.94 11.06 -10.16
C ARG A 68 15.18 12.38 -9.41
N GLY A 69 14.13 13.01 -8.88
CA GLY A 69 14.29 14.18 -8.01
C GLY A 69 14.58 15.49 -8.73
N GLY A 70 14.27 15.59 -10.04
CA GLY A 70 14.53 16.80 -10.83
C GLY A 70 13.49 17.92 -10.66
N ALA A 71 12.50 17.76 -9.79
CA ALA A 71 11.45 18.75 -9.54
C ALA A 71 11.75 19.55 -8.26
N PRO A 72 11.49 20.87 -8.24
CA PRO A 72 11.48 21.62 -7.00
C PRO A 72 10.40 21.08 -6.06
N ALA A 73 10.58 21.26 -4.75
CA ALA A 73 9.56 20.93 -3.76
C ALA A 73 8.22 21.58 -4.12
N LEU A 74 7.13 20.87 -3.85
CA LEU A 74 5.79 21.39 -4.11
C LEU A 74 5.56 22.65 -3.27
N LYS A 75 4.87 23.63 -3.85
CA LYS A 75 4.52 24.87 -3.14
C LYS A 75 3.48 24.64 -2.05
N GLU A 76 2.69 23.58 -2.19
CA GLU A 76 1.60 23.21 -1.29
C GLU A 76 1.66 21.71 -1.01
N ASN A 77 1.20 21.30 0.18
CA ASN A 77 1.08 19.89 0.52
C ASN A 77 -0.03 19.25 -0.32
N LEU A 78 0.25 18.07 -0.85
CA LEU A 78 -0.71 17.28 -1.61
C LEU A 78 -1.20 16.11 -0.77
N ILE A 79 -2.51 16.06 -0.55
CA ILE A 79 -3.16 14.95 0.14
C ILE A 79 -3.65 13.94 -0.89
N ILE A 80 -3.25 12.68 -0.73
CA ILE A 80 -3.70 11.54 -1.53
C ILE A 80 -4.69 10.74 -0.70
N GLY A 81 -5.96 10.85 -1.04
CA GLY A 81 -7.00 10.02 -0.45
C GLY A 81 -6.89 8.58 -0.93
N VAL A 82 -6.55 7.65 -0.04
CA VAL A 82 -6.46 6.21 -0.34
C VAL A 82 -7.51 5.40 0.39
N ASP A 83 -8.24 4.53 -0.30
CA ASP A 83 -9.22 3.61 0.29
C ASP A 83 -8.89 2.15 -0.03
N GLY A 84 -9.31 1.25 0.85
CA GLY A 84 -9.18 -0.19 0.64
C GLY A 84 -8.60 -0.93 1.83
N SER A 85 -9.03 -2.18 2.01
CA SER A 85 -8.64 -3.03 3.12
C SER A 85 -7.13 -3.29 3.19
N LEU A 86 -6.45 -3.30 2.04
CA LEU A 86 -5.00 -3.56 1.97
C LEU A 86 -4.20 -2.44 2.64
N ILE A 87 -4.45 -1.18 2.31
CA ILE A 87 -3.72 -0.06 2.92
C ILE A 87 -4.11 0.15 4.39
N GLN A 88 -5.32 -0.26 4.77
CA GLN A 88 -5.82 -0.17 6.14
C GLN A 88 -5.24 -1.24 7.08
N HIS A 89 -5.12 -2.48 6.61
CA HIS A 89 -4.86 -3.63 7.49
C HIS A 89 -3.54 -4.34 7.20
N TYR A 90 -2.95 -4.16 6.02
CA TYR A 90 -1.70 -4.84 5.72
C TYR A 90 -0.51 -4.09 6.36
N PRO A 91 0.29 -4.77 7.20
CA PRO A 91 1.38 -4.12 7.92
C PRO A 91 2.38 -3.45 6.99
N ASN A 92 2.73 -2.19 7.30
CA ASN A 92 3.73 -1.39 6.58
C ASN A 92 3.43 -1.16 5.08
N PHE A 93 2.21 -1.40 4.60
CA PHE A 93 1.89 -1.22 3.18
C PHE A 93 2.08 0.23 2.71
N GLU A 94 1.56 1.17 3.49
CA GLU A 94 1.72 2.62 3.24
C GLU A 94 3.20 3.02 3.21
N ALA A 95 3.98 2.58 4.20
CA ALA A 95 5.42 2.87 4.26
C ALA A 95 6.18 2.34 3.04
N GLN A 96 5.84 1.14 2.55
CA GLN A 96 6.44 0.59 1.33
C GLN A 96 6.02 1.36 0.07
N LEU A 97 4.79 1.86 0.03
CA LEU A 97 4.30 2.70 -1.05
C LEU A 97 5.04 4.04 -1.07
N CYS A 98 5.15 4.73 0.07
CA CYS A 98 5.91 5.98 0.20
C CYS A 98 7.39 5.78 -0.13
N SER A 99 8.02 4.70 0.36
CA SER A 99 9.41 4.38 0.01
C SER A 99 9.61 4.19 -1.50
N SER A 100 8.64 3.57 -2.18
CA SER A 100 8.65 3.47 -3.63
C SER A 100 8.48 4.82 -4.33
N LEU A 101 7.58 5.66 -3.82
CA LEU A 101 7.36 7.01 -4.34
C LEU A 101 8.63 7.85 -4.21
N GLN A 102 9.21 7.91 -3.00
CA GLN A 102 10.47 8.58 -2.71
C GLN A 102 11.59 8.14 -3.65
N SER A 103 11.69 6.83 -3.94
CA SER A 103 12.70 6.29 -4.86
C SER A 103 12.51 6.77 -6.31
N LEU A 104 11.28 7.10 -6.72
CA LEU A 104 10.95 7.55 -8.08
C LEU A 104 11.05 9.07 -8.25
N VAL A 105 10.51 9.85 -7.31
CA VAL A 105 10.36 11.31 -7.43
C VAL A 105 11.29 12.11 -6.53
N GLY A 106 11.99 11.45 -5.61
CA GLY A 106 12.91 12.07 -4.65
C GLY A 106 12.24 12.55 -3.36
N GLU A 107 13.06 12.78 -2.34
CA GLU A 107 12.62 13.13 -0.98
C GLU A 107 11.90 14.48 -0.90
N ALA A 108 12.23 15.43 -1.79
CA ALA A 108 11.61 16.76 -1.82
C ALA A 108 10.11 16.70 -2.16
N VAL A 109 9.70 15.75 -3.01
CA VAL A 109 8.29 15.56 -3.38
C VAL A 109 7.60 14.67 -2.34
N ASP A 110 8.28 13.64 -1.85
CA ASP A 110 7.75 12.72 -0.83
C ASP A 110 7.31 13.45 0.45
N LYS A 111 8.12 14.41 0.94
CA LYS A 111 7.77 15.23 2.12
C LYS A 111 6.53 16.11 1.95
N CYS A 112 6.16 16.39 0.71
CA CYS A 112 4.97 17.20 0.40
C CYS A 112 3.74 16.33 0.15
N VAL A 113 3.88 15.00 0.08
CA VAL A 113 2.79 14.06 -0.18
C VAL A 113 2.35 13.43 1.13
N GLU A 114 1.08 13.61 1.46
CA GLU A 114 0.43 13.00 2.63
C GLU A 114 -0.60 11.99 2.17
N ILE A 115 -0.56 10.78 2.71
CA ILE A 115 -1.52 9.71 2.38
C ILE A 115 -2.57 9.68 3.49
N ASP A 116 -3.85 9.85 3.11
CA ASP A 116 -4.95 9.89 4.08
C ASP A 116 -6.08 8.89 3.76
N LEU A 117 -6.55 8.23 4.81
CA LEU A 117 -7.59 7.22 4.75
C LEU A 117 -8.97 7.84 4.97
N ALA A 118 -9.63 8.27 3.91
CA ALA A 118 -11.02 8.70 4.00
C ALA A 118 -12.04 7.54 4.14
N LYS A 119 -12.65 7.50 5.31
CA LYS A 119 -13.50 6.41 5.81
C LYS A 119 -14.75 6.09 4.97
N ASP A 120 -15.37 7.07 4.32
CA ASP A 120 -16.73 6.93 3.76
C ASP A 120 -16.87 7.57 2.37
N ARG A 121 -16.06 7.11 1.40
CA ARG A 121 -15.88 7.82 0.12
C ARG A 121 -16.85 7.48 -1.00
N SER A 122 -17.39 6.27 -1.03
CA SER A 122 -18.20 5.82 -2.18
C SER A 122 -19.47 6.67 -2.35
N ASP A 123 -20.23 6.87 -1.27
CA ASP A 123 -21.53 7.53 -1.34
C ASP A 123 -21.39 9.07 -1.42
N ALA A 124 -20.42 9.63 -0.70
CA ALA A 124 -20.10 11.05 -0.75
C ALA A 124 -19.59 11.46 -2.14
N GLY A 125 -18.69 10.67 -2.73
CA GLY A 125 -18.16 10.90 -4.08
C GLY A 125 -19.26 10.84 -5.14
N ALA A 126 -20.13 9.82 -5.08
CA ALA A 126 -21.27 9.69 -5.99
C ALA A 126 -22.23 10.89 -5.87
N THR A 127 -22.50 11.35 -4.65
CA THR A 127 -23.37 12.50 -4.39
C THR A 127 -22.78 13.79 -4.97
N LEU A 128 -21.48 14.03 -4.80
CA LEU A 128 -20.80 15.20 -5.37
C LEU A 128 -20.83 15.17 -6.91
N CYS A 129 -20.62 14.00 -7.52
CA CYS A 129 -20.73 13.84 -8.96
C CYS A 129 -22.16 14.12 -9.46
N ALA A 130 -23.18 13.62 -8.76
CA ALA A 130 -24.59 13.88 -9.09
C ALA A 130 -24.95 15.36 -8.96
N LEU A 131 -24.52 16.02 -7.88
CA LEU A 131 -24.70 17.45 -7.68
C LEU A 131 -24.02 18.27 -8.79
N GLN A 132 -22.82 17.89 -9.19
CA GLN A 132 -22.10 18.55 -10.26
C GLN A 132 -22.80 18.38 -11.62
N ALA A 133 -23.37 17.20 -11.90
CA ALA A 133 -24.16 16.95 -13.11
C ALA A 133 -25.41 17.84 -13.16
N ILE A 134 -26.14 17.94 -12.05
CA ILE A 134 -27.32 18.83 -11.92
C ILE A 134 -26.89 20.30 -12.14
N LYS A 135 -25.75 20.72 -11.58
CA LYS A 135 -25.24 22.08 -11.76
C LYS A 135 -24.85 22.41 -13.20
N GLN A 136 -24.44 21.42 -13.99
CA GLN A 136 -24.09 21.60 -15.41
C GLN A 136 -25.29 21.48 -16.38
N GLY A 137 -26.51 21.34 -15.86
CA GLY A 137 -27.73 21.41 -16.66
C GLY A 137 -28.14 20.11 -17.34
N LEU A 138 -27.78 18.96 -16.74
CA LEU A 138 -28.49 17.69 -16.96
C LEU A 138 -29.73 17.62 -16.05
#